data_AF-A0A838HZW8-F1
#
_entry.id   AF-A0A838HZW8-F1
#
_cell.length_a   1.000
_cell.length_b   1.000
_cell.length_c   1.000
_cell.angle_alpha   90.00
_cell.angle_beta   90.00
_cell.angle_gamma   90.00
#
_symmetry.space_group_name_H-M   'P 1'
#
loop_
_entity.id
_entity.type
_entity.pdbx_description
1 polymer ?
#
loop_
_entity_poly.entity_id
_entity_poly.type
_entity_poly.pdbx_seq_one_letter_code
_entity_poly.pdbx_strand_id
1 'polypeptide(L)'
;ATAQLVSSGEADLAAWRSLPDEELRARLCALPGVGMKVANCVLLFAYERLRAFPIDVWIERVLRDKYFARKRKITPQKLRAFCDAYFGEHGGYAQQYLFHHARKTTPRAKRGGAHRPPLQAGATFALPSNPGGP
;
A
#
# COMPACT_ATOMS: atom_id res chain seq x y z
N ALA A 1 12.76 12.77 18.94
CA ALA A 1 11.79 13.57 18.15
C ALA A 1 10.37 13.03 18.31
N THR A 2 9.85 12.15 17.46
CA THR A 2 8.44 11.69 17.54
C THR A 2 8.06 11.08 18.89
N ALA A 3 8.92 10.24 19.48
CA ALA A 3 8.66 9.68 20.82
C ALA A 3 8.56 10.74 21.93
N GLN A 4 9.28 11.86 21.81
CA GLN A 4 9.19 12.97 22.76
C GLN A 4 7.86 13.71 22.61
N LEU A 5 7.41 13.95 21.38
CA LEU A 5 6.10 14.58 21.11
C LEU A 5 4.94 13.74 21.66
N VAL A 6 5.04 12.41 21.56
CA VAL A 6 4.05 11.50 22.13
C VAL A 6 4.13 11.53 23.66
N SER A 7 5.34 11.49 24.24
CA SER A 7 5.53 11.53 25.69
C SER A 7 5.15 12.86 26.33
N SER A 8 5.27 13.99 25.60
CA SER A 8 4.87 15.32 26.08
C SER A 8 3.37 15.59 25.93
N GLY A 9 2.64 14.72 25.23
CA GLY A 9 1.21 14.89 24.94
C GLY A 9 0.91 15.79 23.73
N GLU A 10 1.92 16.37 23.08
CA GLU A 10 1.75 17.14 21.84
C GLU A 10 1.22 16.30 20.68
N ALA A 11 1.55 15.00 20.67
CA ALA A 11 1.02 14.02 19.73
C ALA A 11 0.19 12.95 20.46
N ASP A 12 -1.09 13.25 20.70
CA ASP A 12 -2.05 12.30 21.29
C ASP A 12 -2.58 11.30 20.25
N LEU A 13 -1.85 10.20 20.08
CA LEU A 13 -2.23 9.13 19.14
C LEU A 13 -3.55 8.45 19.50
N ALA A 14 -3.93 8.39 20.79
CA ALA A 14 -5.19 7.75 21.19
C ALA A 14 -6.39 8.61 20.78
N ALA A 15 -6.32 9.92 21.05
CA ALA A 15 -7.36 10.87 20.66
C ALA A 15 -7.52 10.97 19.13
N TRP A 16 -6.46 10.74 18.36
CA TRP A 16 -6.53 10.82 16.89
C TRP A 16 -7.32 9.67 16.25
N ARG A 17 -7.70 8.61 17.00
CA ARG A 17 -8.45 7.46 16.46
C ARG A 17 -9.81 7.86 15.87
N SER A 18 -10.45 8.91 16.37
CA SER A 18 -11.75 9.39 15.88
C SER A 18 -11.66 10.33 14.69
N LEU A 19 -10.45 10.78 14.32
CA LEU A 19 -10.28 11.73 13.22
C LEU A 19 -10.66 11.09 11.87
N PRO A 20 -11.10 11.92 10.90
CA PRO A 20 -11.22 11.50 9.50
C PRO A 20 -9.87 11.04 8.93
N ASP A 21 -9.90 10.08 8.01
CA ASP A 21 -8.68 9.45 7.46
C ASP A 21 -7.69 10.47 6.88
N GLU A 22 -8.17 11.52 6.23
CA GLU A 22 -7.31 12.56 5.65
C GLU A 22 -6.59 13.39 6.70
N GLU A 23 -7.31 13.79 7.75
CA GLU A 23 -6.75 14.56 8.86
C GLU A 23 -5.79 13.73 9.69
N LEU A 24 -6.17 12.49 10.04
CA LEU A 24 -5.29 11.54 10.74
C LEU A 24 -3.99 11.34 9.97
N ARG A 25 -4.08 11.13 8.66
CA ARG A 25 -2.91 10.95 7.79
C ARG A 25 -2.04 12.20 7.73
N ALA A 26 -2.64 13.40 7.69
CA ALA A 26 -1.90 14.65 7.72
C ALA A 26 -1.15 14.85 9.05
N ARG A 27 -1.81 14.60 10.19
CA ARG A 27 -1.19 14.66 11.52
C ARG A 27 -0.04 13.67 11.67
N LEU A 28 -0.23 12.43 11.20
CA LEU A 28 0.84 11.44 11.18
C LEU A 28 2.01 11.89 10.31
N CYS A 29 1.76 12.44 9.11
CA CYS A 29 2.82 12.95 8.24
C CYS A 29 3.57 14.17 8.81
N ALA A 30 2.96 14.91 9.75
CA ALA A 30 3.63 16.01 10.43
C ALA A 30 4.66 15.53 11.45
N LEU A 31 4.62 14.27 11.87
CA LEU A 31 5.61 13.71 12.79
C LEU A 31 6.97 13.54 12.09
N PRO A 32 8.08 13.90 12.76
CA PRO A 32 9.42 13.76 12.20
C PRO A 32 9.71 12.33 11.70
N GLY A 33 10.07 12.22 10.42
CA GLY A 33 10.41 10.94 9.77
C GLY A 33 9.22 10.11 9.29
N VAL A 34 7.98 10.58 9.46
CA VAL A 34 6.78 9.88 8.99
C VAL A 34 6.35 10.42 7.62
N GLY A 35 6.65 9.66 6.57
CA GLY A 35 6.15 9.96 5.22
C GLY A 35 4.80 9.31 4.93
N MET A 36 4.22 9.64 3.78
CA MET A 36 2.92 9.12 3.30
C MET A 36 2.78 7.59 3.39
N LYS A 37 3.83 6.84 3.01
CA LYS A 37 3.84 5.37 3.11
C LYS A 37 3.69 4.90 4.55
N VAL A 38 4.43 5.51 5.46
CA VAL A 38 4.45 5.14 6.88
C VAL A 38 3.12 5.53 7.52
N ALA A 39 2.61 6.73 7.24
CA ALA A 39 1.28 7.16 7.69
C ALA A 39 0.20 6.15 7.24
N ASN A 40 0.18 5.74 5.98
CA ASN A 40 -0.78 4.74 5.51
C ASN A 40 -0.60 3.36 6.18
N CYS A 41 0.63 2.93 6.50
CA CYS A 41 0.84 1.71 7.29
C CYS A 41 0.21 1.85 8.69
N VAL A 42 0.38 3.00 9.34
CA VAL A 42 -0.20 3.26 10.66
C VAL A 42 -1.73 3.31 10.59
N LEU A 43 -2.31 3.99 9.58
CA LEU A 43 -3.76 3.97 9.32
C LEU A 43 -4.28 2.53 9.21
N LEU A 44 -3.63 1.69 8.40
CA LEU A 44 -4.09 0.33 8.14
C LEU A 44 -3.93 -0.59 9.36
N PHE A 45 -2.75 -0.60 9.99
CA PHE A 45 -2.41 -1.61 11.00
C PHE A 45 -2.73 -1.20 12.44
N ALA A 46 -2.68 0.10 12.78
CA ALA A 46 -2.91 0.57 14.14
C ALA A 46 -4.33 1.15 14.34
N TYR A 47 -4.87 1.81 13.31
CA TYR A 47 -6.19 2.43 13.36
C TYR A 47 -7.28 1.66 12.59
N GLU A 48 -6.95 0.48 12.06
CA GLU A 48 -7.89 -0.42 11.38
C GLU A 48 -8.63 0.24 10.20
N ARG A 49 -8.00 1.23 9.56
CA ARG A 49 -8.56 1.92 8.39
C ARG A 49 -8.37 1.04 7.15
N LEU A 50 -9.29 0.11 6.93
CA LEU A 50 -9.19 -0.92 5.89
C LEU A 50 -9.11 -0.39 4.46
N ARG A 51 -9.49 0.87 4.22
CA ARG A 51 -9.32 1.56 2.94
C ARG A 51 -7.86 1.98 2.67
N ALA A 52 -7.05 2.13 3.71
CA ALA A 52 -5.69 2.62 3.57
C ALA A 52 -4.82 1.64 2.78
N PHE A 53 -4.09 2.17 1.79
CA PHE A 53 -3.25 1.38 0.90
C PHE A 53 -1.79 1.86 0.97
N PRO A 54 -0.93 1.24 1.79
CA PRO A 54 0.49 1.56 1.83
C PRO A 54 1.21 1.16 0.53
N ILE A 55 1.67 2.14 -0.23
CA ILE A 55 2.49 1.92 -1.44
C ILE A 55 3.97 2.07 -1.07
N ASP A 56 4.70 0.96 -1.07
CA ASP A 56 6.16 0.94 -1.01
C ASP A 56 6.77 0.62 -2.39
N VAL A 57 8.11 0.50 -2.45
CA VAL A 57 8.82 0.21 -3.70
C VAL A 57 8.46 -1.14 -4.34
N TRP A 58 8.03 -2.13 -3.57
CA TRP A 58 7.66 -3.46 -4.07
C TRP A 58 6.24 -3.44 -4.64
N ILE A 59 5.32 -2.85 -3.88
CA ILE A 59 3.95 -2.63 -4.30
C ILE A 59 3.90 -1.74 -5.54
N GLU A 60 4.70 -0.67 -5.58
CA GLU A 60 4.80 0.19 -6.75
C GLU A 60 5.24 -0.58 -8.00
N ARG A 61 6.23 -1.48 -7.88
CA ARG A 61 6.66 -2.35 -8.99
C ARG A 61 5.53 -3.27 -9.44
N VAL A 62 4.86 -3.97 -8.51
CA VAL A 62 3.73 -4.85 -8.85
C VAL A 62 2.62 -4.08 -9.54
N LEU A 63 2.27 -2.89 -9.05
CA LEU A 63 1.23 -2.06 -9.65
C LEU A 63 1.62 -1.63 -11.06
N ARG A 64 2.87 -1.20 -11.26
CA ARG A 64 3.39 -0.83 -12.57
C ARG A 64 3.37 -2.01 -13.55
N ASP A 65 3.84 -3.17 -13.12
CA ASP A 65 3.98 -4.35 -13.97
C ASP A 65 2.63 -4.98 -14.32
N LYS A 66 1.67 -5.01 -13.38
CA LYS A 66 0.38 -5.70 -13.57
C LYS A 66 -0.72 -4.79 -14.12
N TYR A 67 -0.77 -3.53 -13.71
CA TYR A 67 -1.87 -2.63 -14.03
C TYR A 67 -1.48 -1.50 -14.99
N PHE A 68 -0.19 -1.22 -15.14
CA PHE A 68 0.30 -0.11 -15.96
C PHE A 68 1.43 -0.50 -16.94
N ALA A 69 1.52 -1.77 -17.32
CA ALA A 69 2.60 -2.32 -18.15
C ALA A 69 2.88 -1.51 -19.44
N ARG A 70 1.86 -0.85 -19.99
CA ARG A 70 1.94 -0.05 -21.23
C ARG A 70 2.19 1.45 -21.01
N LYS A 71 2.28 1.93 -19.77
CA LYS A 71 2.47 3.36 -19.46
C LYS A 71 3.87 3.64 -18.92
N ARG A 72 4.70 4.37 -19.70
CA ARG A 72 6.11 4.67 -19.35
C ARG A 72 6.30 5.50 -18.09
N LYS A 73 5.35 6.36 -17.71
CA LYS A 73 5.45 7.25 -16.54
C LYS A 73 4.11 7.39 -15.83
N ILE A 74 4.00 6.81 -14.64
CA ILE A 74 2.93 7.02 -13.68
C ILE A 74 3.51 7.76 -12.47
N THR A 75 2.85 8.82 -12.03
CA THR A 75 3.24 9.55 -10.81
C THR A 75 2.70 8.83 -9.57
N PRO A 76 3.35 8.96 -8.39
CA PRO A 76 2.86 8.37 -7.15
C PRO A 76 1.43 8.78 -6.80
N GLN A 77 1.03 10.01 -7.14
CA GLN A 77 -0.33 10.50 -6.91
C GLN A 77 -1.37 9.78 -7.78
N LYS A 78 -1.06 9.55 -9.07
CA LYS A 78 -1.93 8.76 -9.95
C LYS A 78 -2.04 7.30 -9.50
N LEU A 79 -0.96 6.75 -8.95
CA LEU A 79 -0.95 5.40 -8.42
C LEU A 79 -1.86 5.25 -7.20
N ARG A 80 -1.82 6.22 -6.28
CA ARG A 80 -2.73 6.28 -5.13
C ARG A 80 -4.18 6.41 -5.56
N ALA A 81 -4.49 7.38 -6.44
CA ALA A 81 -5.84 7.58 -6.95
C ALA A 81 -6.39 6.31 -7.64
N PHE A 82 -5.53 5.58 -8.37
CA PHE A 82 -5.90 4.29 -8.92
C PHE A 82 -6.22 3.27 -7.83
N CYS A 83 -5.36 3.10 -6.81
CA CYS A 83 -5.62 2.14 -5.74
C CYS A 83 -6.91 2.47 -4.98
N ASP A 84 -7.15 3.75 -4.69
CA ASP A 84 -8.34 4.22 -3.97
C ASP A 84 -9.62 3.95 -4.77
N ALA A 85 -9.60 4.18 -6.09
CA ALA A 85 -10.74 3.93 -6.96
C ALA A 85 -10.95 2.44 -7.28
N TYR A 86 -9.87 1.68 -7.44
CA TYR A 86 -9.92 0.30 -7.90
C TYR A 86 -10.14 -0.71 -6.77
N PHE A 87 -9.45 -0.55 -5.64
CA PHE A 87 -9.58 -1.46 -4.50
C PHE A 87 -10.57 -0.95 -3.45
N GLY A 88 -10.79 0.38 -3.37
CA GLY A 88 -11.82 0.98 -2.53
C GLY A 88 -11.79 0.52 -1.08
N GLU A 89 -12.91 -0.02 -0.61
CA GLU A 89 -13.10 -0.53 0.75
C GLU A 89 -12.18 -1.69 1.12
N HIS A 90 -11.66 -2.39 0.11
CA HIS A 90 -10.80 -3.55 0.27
C HIS A 90 -9.31 -3.22 0.03
N GLY A 91 -8.95 -1.93 0.00
CA GLY A 91 -7.59 -1.46 -0.25
C GLY A 91 -6.54 -2.15 0.62
N GLY A 92 -6.75 -2.21 1.92
CA GLY A 92 -5.85 -2.84 2.88
C GLY A 92 -5.64 -4.33 2.61
N TYR A 93 -6.71 -5.07 2.33
CA TYR A 93 -6.61 -6.49 1.99
C TYR A 93 -5.84 -6.69 0.68
N ALA A 94 -6.20 -5.95 -0.36
CA ALA A 94 -5.50 -6.01 -1.64
C ALA A 94 -4.00 -5.71 -1.47
N GLN A 95 -3.65 -4.70 -0.66
CA GLN A 95 -2.26 -4.37 -0.37
C GLN A 95 -1.53 -5.54 0.30
N GLN A 96 -2.14 -6.24 1.25
CA GLN A 96 -1.54 -7.42 1.90
C GLN A 96 -1.30 -8.56 0.91
N TYR A 97 -2.29 -8.89 0.07
CA TYR A 97 -2.14 -9.94 -0.95
C TYR A 97 -1.07 -9.59 -1.98
N LEU A 98 -1.05 -8.35 -2.48
CA LEU A 98 -0.05 -7.87 -3.42
C LEU A 98 1.36 -7.88 -2.82
N PHE A 99 1.50 -7.46 -1.55
CA PHE A 99 2.78 -7.50 -0.84
C PHE A 99 3.29 -8.94 -0.68
N HIS A 100 2.41 -9.83 -0.24
CA HIS A 100 2.73 -11.25 -0.08
C HIS A 100 3.17 -11.88 -1.41
N HIS A 101 2.42 -11.60 -2.48
CA HIS A 101 2.77 -12.03 -3.82
C HIS A 101 4.14 -11.48 -4.23
N ALA A 102 4.36 -10.16 -4.13
CA ALA A 102 5.61 -9.50 -4.49
C ALA A 102 6.82 -10.16 -3.82
N ARG A 103 6.71 -10.48 -2.52
CA ARG A 103 7.80 -11.12 -1.76
C ARG A 103 8.05 -12.57 -2.14
N LYS A 104 7.04 -13.29 -2.62
CA LYS A 104 7.16 -14.68 -3.06
C LYS A 104 7.63 -14.83 -4.51
N THR A 105 7.29 -13.87 -5.38
CA THR A 105 7.54 -13.97 -6.82
C THR A 105 8.69 -13.11 -7.31
N THR A 106 9.12 -12.10 -6.56
CA THR A 106 10.35 -11.37 -6.90
C THR A 106 11.54 -12.33 -6.80
N PRO A 107 12.30 -12.55 -7.89
CA PRO A 107 13.53 -13.32 -7.83
C PRO A 107 14.46 -12.71 -6.78
N ARG A 108 14.94 -13.53 -5.84
CA ARG A 108 16.08 -13.15 -5.00
C ARG A 108 17.25 -12.90 -5.94
N ALA A 109 17.54 -11.63 -6.25
CA ALA A 109 18.78 -11.29 -6.92
C ALA A 109 19.94 -11.83 -6.06
N LYS A 110 20.58 -12.90 -6.54
CA LYS A 110 21.74 -13.61 -5.98
C LYS A 110 21.49 -14.42 -4.68
N ARG A 111 20.94 -15.62 -4.81
CA ARG A 111 21.43 -16.80 -4.05
C ARG A 111 21.64 -17.93 -5.05
N GLY A 112 22.82 -18.54 -5.00
CA GLY A 112 23.37 -19.43 -6.03
C GLY A 112 22.46 -20.56 -6.50
N GLY A 113 22.80 -21.06 -7.70
CA GLY A 113 22.04 -21.94 -8.57
C GLY A 113 21.12 -22.96 -7.91
N ALA A 114 19.86 -22.93 -8.34
CA ALA A 114 19.02 -24.11 -8.41
C ALA A 114 17.98 -23.89 -9.52
N HIS A 115 18.07 -24.69 -10.58
CA HIS A 115 17.09 -24.81 -11.63
C HIS A 115 15.72 -25.15 -11.02
N ARG A 116 14.74 -24.25 -11.13
CA ARG A 116 13.35 -24.53 -10.74
C ARG A 116 12.49 -24.73 -11.98
N PRO A 117 11.61 -25.75 -12.00
CA PRO A 117 10.77 -26.04 -13.16
C PRO A 117 9.69 -24.95 -13.33
N PRO A 118 9.13 -24.79 -14.53
CA PRO A 118 8.09 -23.80 -14.79
C PRO A 118 6.84 -24.14 -13.97
N LEU A 119 6.39 -23.19 -13.16
CA LEU A 119 5.12 -23.31 -12.45
C LEU A 119 3.99 -23.00 -13.44
N GLN A 120 3.06 -23.96 -13.58
CA GLN A 120 1.85 -23.91 -14.40
C GLN A 120 1.11 -22.57 -14.25
N ALA A 121 0.69 -22.01 -15.39
CA ALA A 121 -0.18 -20.86 -15.47
C ALA A 121 -1.55 -21.20 -14.84
N GLY A 122 -1.89 -20.57 -13.72
CA GLY A 122 -3.14 -20.91 -13.03
C GLY A 122 -3.40 -20.13 -11.75
N ALA A 123 -3.27 -18.81 -11.79
CA ALA A 123 -3.93 -17.92 -10.84
C ALA A 123 -4.11 -16.55 -11.50
N THR A 124 -4.91 -16.51 -12.56
CA THR A 124 -5.53 -15.27 -13.00
C THR A 124 -6.43 -14.84 -11.85
N PHE A 125 -6.05 -13.78 -11.13
CA PHE A 125 -6.99 -13.08 -10.27
C PHE A 125 -8.06 -12.52 -11.20
N ALA A 126 -9.16 -13.26 -11.35
CA ALA A 126 -10.26 -12.91 -12.21
C ALA A 126 -10.84 -11.59 -11.69
N LEU A 127 -10.79 -10.58 -12.55
CA LEU A 127 -11.38 -9.27 -12.33
C LEU A 127 -12.91 -9.45 -12.30
N PRO A 128 -13.64 -8.93 -11.31
CA PRO A 128 -15.03 -8.60 -11.56
C PRO A 128 -15.04 -7.46 -12.58
N SER A 129 -15.61 -7.71 -13.75
CA SER A 129 -15.96 -6.69 -14.73
C SER A 129 -16.83 -5.65 -14.02
N ASN A 130 -16.33 -4.44 -13.81
CA ASN A 130 -17.16 -3.35 -13.31
C ASN A 130 -17.94 -2.77 -14.51
N PRO A 131 -19.28 -2.92 -14.59
CA PRO A 131 -20.09 -2.31 -15.62
C PRO A 131 -20.64 -1.00 -15.07
N GLY A 132 -19.84 0.06 -15.06
CA GLY A 132 -20.36 1.35 -14.57
C GLY A 132 -19.30 2.38 -14.24
N GLY A 133 -19.01 3.23 -15.21
CA GLY A 133 -18.35 4.51 -15.03
C GLY A 133 -18.52 5.34 -16.30
N PRO A 134 -18.85 6.64 -16.18
CA PRO A 134 -19.50 7.45 -17.21
C PRO A 134 -18.69 7.65 -18.48
#